data_AF-A0ABD0PR96-F1
#
_entry.id   AF-A0ABD0PR96-F1
#
_cell.length_a   1.000
_cell.length_b   1.000
_cell.length_c   1.000
_cell.angle_alpha   90.00
_cell.angle_beta   90.00
_cell.angle_gamma   90.00
#
_symmetry.space_group_name_H-M   'P 1'
#
loop_
_entity.id
_entity.type
_entity.pdbx_description
1 polymer ?
#
loop_
_entity_poly.entity_id
_entity_poly.type
_entity_poly.pdbx_seq_one_letter_code
_entity_poly.pdbx_strand_id
1 'polypeptide(L)' 'HEKALLREFKRLDDYLNTPLQDELDQNVSVSKRKFLDGNRLTLADCNLLPKLHVIK' A
#
# COMPACT_ATOMS: atom_id res chain seq x y z
N HIS A 1 -14.71 12.09 -13.01
CA HIS A 1 -13.29 11.69 -12.94
C HIS A 1 -12.83 11.40 -11.51
N GLU A 2 -13.14 12.27 -10.55
CA GLU A 2 -12.74 12.13 -9.13
C GLU A 2 -13.15 10.79 -8.47
N LYS A 3 -14.35 10.28 -8.76
CA LYS A 3 -14.84 8.98 -8.24
C LYS A 3 -13.96 7.79 -8.62
N ALA A 4 -13.30 7.83 -9.79
CA ALA A 4 -12.41 6.76 -10.21
C ALA A 4 -11.10 6.81 -9.41
N LEU A 5 -10.55 8.01 -9.20
CA LEU A 5 -9.35 8.22 -8.41
C LEU A 5 -9.54 7.79 -6.95
N LEU A 6 -10.66 8.20 -6.32
CA LEU A 6 -11.00 7.77 -4.95
C LEU A 6 -11.16 6.25 -4.83
N ARG A 7 -11.66 5.58 -5.88
CA ARG A 7 -11.76 4.11 -5.91
C ARG A 7 -10.39 3.45 -5.95
N GLU A 8 -9.45 3.97 -6.74
CA GLU A 8 -8.09 3.44 -6.78
C GLU A 8 -7.32 3.72 -5.47
N PHE A 9 -7.53 4.87 -4.83
CA PHE A 9 -6.99 5.12 -3.49
C PHE A 9 -7.53 4.16 -2.44
N LYS A 10 -8.84 3.87 -2.47
CA LYS A 10 -9.41 2.87 -1.59
C LYS A 10 -8.78 1.49 -1.79
N ARG A 11 -8.57 1.08 -3.05
CA ARG A 11 -7.90 -0.20 -3.36
C ARG A 11 -6.47 -0.24 -2.83
N LEU A 12 -5.73 0.87 -2.95
CA LEU A 12 -4.38 0.97 -2.43
C LEU A 12 -4.36 0.92 -0.90
N ASP A 13 -5.30 1.61 -0.24
CA ASP A 13 -5.46 1.57 1.21
C ASP A 13 -5.79 0.16 1.71
N ASP A 14 -6.77 -0.49 1.08
CA ASP A 14 -7.14 -1.88 1.38
C ASP A 14 -5.93 -2.82 1.20
N TYR A 15 -5.14 -2.62 0.14
CA TYR A 15 -3.93 -3.40 -0.11
C TYR A 15 -2.88 -3.21 0.98
N LEU A 16 -2.56 -1.96 1.35
CA LEU A 16 -1.54 -1.64 2.36
C LEU A 16 -1.93 -2.13 3.76
N ASN A 17 -3.23 -2.11 4.09
CA ASN A 17 -3.75 -2.58 5.37
C ASN A 17 -3.87 -4.11 5.47
N THR A 18 -3.99 -4.81 4.34
CA THR A 18 -4.07 -6.28 4.30
C THR A 18 -2.70 -6.90 4.61
N PRO A 19 -2.54 -7.72 5.66
CA PRO A 19 -1.27 -8.36 5.99
C PRO A 19 -0.74 -9.26 4.86
N LEU A 20 0.59 -9.30 4.69
CA LEU A 20 1.24 -10.28 3.81
C LEU A 20 1.23 -11.68 4.44
N GLN A 21 1.44 -12.74 3.65
CA GLN A 21 1.47 -14.12 4.18
C GLN A 21 2.45 -14.27 5.35
N ASP A 22 3.65 -13.72 5.23
CA ASP A 22 4.66 -13.72 6.30
C ASP A 22 4.22 -13.01 7.59
N GLU A 23 3.27 -12.07 7.50
CA GLU A 23 2.68 -11.36 8.65
C GLU A 23 1.45 -12.09 9.22
N LEU A 24 0.71 -12.82 8.38
CA LEU A 24 -0.43 -13.64 8.80
C LEU A 24 0.02 -14.77 9.75
N ASP A 25 1.20 -15.33 9.53
CA ASP A 25 1.82 -16.31 10.44
C ASP A 25 2.04 -15.74 11.85
N GLN A 26 2.10 -14.41 11.99
CA GLN A 26 2.28 -13.71 13.27
C GLN A 26 0.95 -13.29 13.92
N ASN A 27 -0.20 -13.79 13.42
CA ASN A 27 -1.55 -13.45 13.87
C ASN A 27 -1.83 -11.93 13.88
N VAL A 28 -1.28 -11.21 12.89
CA VAL A 28 -1.48 -9.77 12.75
C VAL A 28 -2.70 -9.52 11.87
N SER A 29 -3.67 -8.73 12.35
CA SER A 29 -4.89 -8.38 11.60
C SER A 29 -4.72 -7.17 10.68
N VAL A 30 -3.74 -6.30 10.95
CA VAL A 30 -3.42 -5.11 10.15
C VAL A 30 -1.93 -5.10 9.86
N SER A 31 -1.60 -5.08 8.58
CA SER A 31 -0.24 -5.02 8.06
C SER A 31 0.61 -3.95 8.76
N LYS A 32 1.85 -4.30 9.12
CA LYS A 32 2.81 -3.37 9.76
C LYS A 32 3.98 -3.01 8.83
N ARG A 33 3.92 -3.46 7.57
CA ARG A 33 4.97 -3.20 6.58
C ARG A 33 5.08 -1.70 6.27
N LYS A 34 6.32 -1.26 6.02
CA LYS A 34 6.62 0.15 5.75
C LYS A 34 6.40 0.58 4.30
N PHE A 35 6.44 -0.36 3.37
CA PHE A 35 6.42 -0.15 1.92
C PHE A 35 5.52 -1.19 1.24
N LEU A 36 5.26 -1.05 -0.06
CA LEU A 36 4.28 -1.85 -0.80
C LEU A 36 4.48 -3.36 -0.58
N ASP A 37 5.72 -3.83 -0.69
CA ASP A 37 6.09 -5.25 -0.66
C ASP A 37 6.77 -5.69 0.64
N GLY A 38 6.79 -4.85 1.68
CA GLY A 38 7.43 -5.19 2.95
C GLY A 38 8.12 -4.03 3.64
N ASN A 39 9.23 -4.31 4.32
CA ASN A 39 9.97 -3.31 5.12
C ASN A 39 11.14 -2.66 4.37
N ARG A 40 11.32 -2.98 3.08
CA ARG A 40 12.36 -2.41 2.22
C ARG A 40 11.73 -1.73 1.01
N LEU A 41 12.31 -0.61 0.59
CA LEU A 41 11.97 0.07 -0.65
C LEU A 41 12.25 -0.83 -1.85
N THR A 42 11.27 -0.96 -2.73
CA THR A 42 11.38 -1.65 -4.02
C THR A 42 11.12 -0.69 -5.19
N LEU A 43 11.30 -1.18 -6.41
CA LEU A 43 10.99 -0.42 -7.62
C LEU A 43 9.50 -0.04 -7.72
N ALA A 44 8.61 -0.82 -7.10
CA ALA A 44 7.19 -0.51 -7.05
C ALA A 44 6.94 0.81 -6.29
N ASP A 45 7.63 1.00 -5.16
CA ASP A 45 7.55 2.21 -4.36
C ASP A 45 8.10 3.42 -5.11
N CYS A 46 9.26 3.26 -5.76
CA CYS A 46 9.86 4.32 -6.58
C CYS A 46 8.93 4.83 -7.69
N ASN A 47 8.05 3.98 -8.22
CA ASN A 47 7.08 4.35 -9.25
C ASN A 47 5.81 5.01 -8.66
N LEU A 48 5.38 4.58 -7.47
CA LEU A 48 4.11 5.01 -6.88
C LEU A 48 4.25 6.22 -5.95
N LEU A 49 5.27 6.26 -5.09
CA LEU A 49 5.45 7.33 -4.09
C LEU A 49 5.54 8.73 -4.71
N PRO A 50 6.25 8.96 -5.84
CA PRO A 50 6.26 10.27 -6.48
C PRO A 50 4.88 10.68 -7.01
N LYS A 51 4.08 9.72 -7.50
CA LYS A 51 2.73 9.98 -8.00
C LYS A 51 1.79 10.35 -6.86
N LEU A 52 1.89 9.66 -5.72
CA LEU A 52 1.11 9.97 -4.51
C LEU A 52 1.48 11.34 -3.95
N HIS A 53 2.77 11.69 -3.93
CA HIS A 53 3.22 12.99 -3.40
C HIS A 53 2.67 14.20 -4.17
N VAL A 54 2.48 14.05 -5.48
CA VAL A 54 1.95 15.11 -6.35
C VAL A 54 0.44 15.27 -6.20
N ILE A 55 -0.29 14.22 -5.80
CA ILE A 55 -1.74 14.28 -5.59
C ILE A 55 -2.00 14.89 -4.20
N LYS A 56 -2.43 16.14 -4.18
CA LYS A 56 -2.91 16.86 -2.98
C LYS A 56 -4.43 16.74 -2.83
#